data_AF-A0ABD3IL98-F1
#
_entry.id   AF-A0ABD3IL98-F1
#
_cell.length_a   1.000
_cell.length_b   1.000
_cell.length_c   1.000
_cell.angle_alpha   90.00
_cell.angle_beta   90.00
_cell.angle_gamma   90.00
#
_symmetry.space_group_name_H-M   'P 1'
#
loop_
_entity.id
_entity.type
_entity.pdbx_description
1 polymer ?
#
loop_
_entity_poly.entity_id
_entity_poly.type
_entity_poly.pdbx_seq_one_letter_code
_entity_poly.pdbx_strand_id
1 'polypeptide(L)'
;MVLEVVYNERFATFAYGGQVGMGRHTAVRYLKTSLQNPSWWLTVKFDRQKFDCAHASKLCKVIEEKIDDSLFIDLIRRLFECQAVSIELGGCYLERGFPRERLVCNFD
;
A
#
# COMPACT_ATOMS: atom_id res chain seq x y z
N MET A 1 6.61 9.30 -7.97
CA MET A 1 5.96 10.58 -7.54
C MET A 1 6.56 11.08 -6.23
N VAL A 2 6.38 12.34 -5.82
CA VAL A 2 7.09 12.97 -4.66
C VAL A 2 7.17 12.09 -3.40
N LEU A 3 6.07 11.44 -2.99
CA LEU A 3 6.08 10.50 -1.86
C LEU A 3 7.02 9.31 -2.07
N GLU A 4 7.09 8.77 -3.29
CA GLU A 4 8.02 7.70 -3.64
C GLU A 4 9.46 8.17 -3.43
N VAL A 5 9.83 9.37 -3.85
CA VAL A 5 11.18 9.93 -3.63
C VAL A 5 11.48 10.07 -2.14
N VAL A 6 10.51 10.60 -1.37
CA VAL A 6 10.67 10.78 0.08
C VAL A 6 10.82 9.44 0.80
N TYR A 7 10.10 8.39 0.38
CA TYR A 7 10.06 7.12 1.11
C TYR A 7 10.91 5.99 0.50
N ASN A 8 11.48 6.15 -0.70
CA ASN A 8 12.17 5.07 -1.42
C ASN A 8 13.32 4.47 -0.60
N GLU A 9 14.11 5.33 0.05
CA GLU A 9 15.31 4.90 0.78
C GLU A 9 15.01 4.08 2.05
N ARG A 10 13.76 4.08 2.54
CA ARG A 10 13.37 3.38 3.79
C ARG A 10 12.47 2.17 3.58
N PHE A 11 12.22 1.76 2.34
CA PHE A 11 11.52 0.49 2.17
C PHE A 11 12.39 -0.64 2.70
N ALA A 12 11.77 -1.52 3.50
CA ALA A 12 12.42 -2.76 3.90
C ALA A 12 12.91 -3.48 2.63
N THR A 13 14.12 -4.04 2.67
CA THR A 13 14.76 -4.73 1.54
C THR A 13 13.88 -5.81 0.89
N PHE A 14 12.84 -6.27 1.60
CA PHE A 14 11.92 -7.32 1.19
C PHE A 14 10.46 -6.83 0.96
N ALA A 15 10.27 -5.53 0.72
CA ALA A 15 8.96 -4.95 0.40
C ALA A 15 8.72 -4.95 -1.13
N TYR A 16 8.11 -6.03 -1.64
CA TYR A 16 7.90 -6.22 -3.09
C TYR A 16 6.53 -5.76 -3.62
N GLY A 17 5.68 -5.18 -2.78
CA GLY A 17 4.34 -4.72 -3.15
C GLY A 17 4.31 -3.22 -3.42
N GLY A 18 3.69 -2.80 -4.52
CA GLY A 18 3.45 -1.38 -4.82
C GLY A 18 4.67 -0.57 -5.27
N GLN A 19 5.83 -1.20 -5.44
CA GLN A 19 7.04 -0.56 -5.97
C GLN A 19 7.14 -0.71 -7.49
N VAL A 20 7.62 0.34 -8.16
CA VAL A 20 7.84 0.32 -9.62
C VAL A 20 8.93 -0.71 -9.95
N GLY A 21 8.62 -1.68 -10.81
CA GLY A 21 9.56 -2.73 -11.24
C GLY A 21 9.69 -3.93 -10.28
N MET A 22 9.05 -3.91 -9.11
CA MET A 22 8.96 -5.07 -8.21
C MET A 22 7.53 -5.56 -8.10
N GLY A 23 7.32 -6.84 -8.44
CA GLY A 23 6.02 -7.49 -8.35
C GLY A 23 6.07 -8.75 -7.50
N ARG A 24 4.92 -9.41 -7.36
CA ARG A 24 4.78 -10.69 -6.66
C ARG A 24 5.80 -11.74 -7.12
N HIS A 25 6.11 -11.76 -8.42
CA HIS A 25 7.10 -12.67 -9.00
C HIS A 25 8.52 -12.42 -8.48
N THR A 26 8.89 -11.17 -8.18
CA THR A 26 10.19 -10.82 -7.59
C THR A 26 10.30 -11.38 -6.18
N ALA A 27 9.23 -11.25 -5.37
CA ALA A 27 9.18 -11.83 -4.02
C ALA A 27 9.32 -13.36 -4.04
N VAL A 28 8.55 -14.04 -4.90
CA VAL A 28 8.59 -15.50 -5.03
C VAL A 28 9.95 -15.98 -5.53
N ARG A 29 10.54 -15.28 -6.51
CA ARG A 29 11.89 -15.60 -7.01
C ARG A 29 12.93 -15.44 -5.90
N TYR A 30 12.88 -14.35 -5.13
CA TYR A 30 13.77 -14.15 -4.00
C TYR A 30 13.67 -15.30 -2.99
N LEU A 31 12.46 -15.69 -2.58
CA LEU A 31 12.23 -16.80 -1.66
C LEU A 31 12.83 -18.11 -2.19
N LYS A 32 12.59 -18.45 -3.46
CA LYS A 32 13.08 -19.68 -4.09
C LYS A 32 14.59 -19.72 -4.27
N THR A 33 15.23 -18.58 -4.56
CA THR A 33 16.66 -18.52 -4.83
C THR A 33 17.49 -18.36 -3.56
N SER A 34 16.97 -17.64 -2.56
CA SER A 34 17.75 -17.23 -1.39
C SER A 34 17.60 -18.16 -0.19
N LEU A 35 16.47 -18.87 -0.08
CA LEU A 35 16.22 -19.80 1.03
C LEU A 35 16.39 -21.24 0.55
N GLN A 36 17.51 -21.87 0.90
CA GLN A 36 17.69 -23.31 0.67
C GLN A 36 17.13 -24.11 1.84
N ASN A 37 16.09 -24.90 1.56
CA ASN A 37 15.47 -25.88 2.45
C ASN A 37 15.13 -25.36 3.87
N PRO A 38 14.25 -24.35 4.00
CA PRO A 38 13.81 -23.88 5.32
C PRO A 38 13.06 -24.99 6.06
N SER A 39 13.43 -25.24 7.32
CA SER A 39 12.78 -26.24 8.17
C SER A 39 11.46 -25.76 8.78
N TRP A 40 11.17 -24.46 8.70
CA TRP A 40 9.92 -23.85 9.16
C TRP A 40 9.70 -22.48 8.49
N TRP A 41 8.45 -22.00 8.54
CA TRP A 41 8.09 -20.64 8.14
C TRP A 41 7.03 -20.03 9.07
N LEU A 42 6.95 -18.71 9.07
CA LEU A 42 5.85 -17.97 9.71
C LEU A 42 5.10 -17.19 8.64
N THR A 43 3.79 -17.40 8.56
CA THR A 43 2.91 -16.64 7.67
C THR A 43 2.03 -15.75 8.52
N VAL A 44 2.15 -14.43 8.34
CA VAL A 44 1.26 -13.43 8.93
C VAL A 44 0.39 -12.87 7.82
N LYS A 45 -0.92 -12.88 8.03
CA LYS A 45 -1.90 -12.28 7.12
C LYS A 45 -2.71 -11.24 7.88
N PHE A 46 -3.07 -10.16 7.20
CA PHE A 46 -4.08 -9.23 7.69
C PHE A 46 -5.46 -9.77 7.35
N ASP A 47 -6.41 -9.60 8.28
CA ASP A 47 -7.81 -9.85 7.97
C ASP A 47 -8.32 -8.85 6.94
N ARG A 48 -9.34 -9.26 6.18
CA ARG A 48 -9.96 -8.37 5.20
C ARG A 48 -10.65 -7.23 5.92
N GLN A 49 -10.11 -6.03 5.77
CA GLN A 49 -10.64 -4.84 6.41
C GLN A 49 -10.52 -3.65 5.47
N LYS A 50 -11.59 -2.84 5.41
CA LYS A 50 -11.54 -1.57 4.71
C LYS A 50 -10.63 -0.62 5.47
N PHE A 51 -9.75 0.05 4.75
CA PHE A 51 -8.95 1.13 5.30
C PHE A 51 -9.86 2.34 5.52
N ASP A 52 -10.34 2.51 6.76
CA ASP A 52 -11.27 3.57 7.15
C ASP A 52 -10.57 4.86 7.59
N CYS A 53 -11.36 5.86 7.99
CA CYS A 53 -10.86 7.16 8.43
C CYS A 53 -9.94 7.09 9.67
N ALA A 54 -10.12 6.10 10.55
CA ALA A 54 -9.25 5.92 11.71
C ALA A 54 -7.86 5.42 11.28
N HIS A 55 -7.80 4.55 10.27
CA HIS A 55 -6.54 4.13 9.66
C HIS A 55 -5.87 5.29 8.90
N ALA A 56 -6.65 6.08 8.16
CA ALA A 56 -6.15 7.26 7.45
C ALA A 56 -5.58 8.30 8.43
N SER A 57 -6.21 8.51 9.58
CA SER A 57 -5.71 9.41 10.62
C SER A 57 -4.37 8.95 11.18
N LYS A 58 -4.19 7.64 11.40
CA LYS A 58 -2.90 7.06 11.81
C LYS A 58 -1.83 7.21 10.73
N LEU A 59 -2.19 6.98 9.47
CA LEU A 59 -1.29 7.16 8.34
C LEU A 59 -0.82 8.61 8.25
N CYS A 60 -1.72 9.59 8.39
CA CYS A 60 -1.37 11.02 8.37
C CYS A 60 -0.33 11.34 9.45
N LYS A 61 -0.51 10.84 10.69
CA LYS A 61 0.47 11.02 11.77
C LYS A 61 1.85 10.47 11.42
N VAL A 62 1.92 9.30 10.78
CA VAL A 62 3.19 8.70 10.35
C VAL A 62 3.84 9.54 9.23
N ILE A 63 3.04 10.13 8.34
CA ILE A 63 3.56 10.99 7.27
C ILE A 63 4.06 12.32 7.84
N GLU A 64 3.34 12.90 8.81
CA GLU A 64 3.70 14.13 9.53
C GLU A 64 5.06 14.03 10.23
N GLU A 65 5.47 12.84 10.69
CA GLU A 65 6.80 12.62 11.27
C GLU A 65 7.96 12.93 10.29
N LYS A 66 7.69 12.92 8.98
CA LYS A 66 8.70 13.12 7.94
C LYS A 66 8.43 14.32 7.03
N ILE A 67 7.16 14.68 6.85
CA ILE A 67 6.72 15.76 5.96
C ILE A 67 5.96 16.77 6.79
N ASP A 68 6.60 17.90 7.07
CA ASP A 68 6.00 19.05 7.75
C ASP A 68 5.29 19.97 6.75
N ASP A 69 4.22 19.45 6.12
CA ASP A 69 3.35 20.21 5.20
C ASP A 69 1.89 19.94 5.54
N SER A 70 1.30 20.83 6.35
CA SER A 70 -0.07 20.69 6.81
C SER A 70 -1.11 20.70 5.68
N LEU A 71 -0.86 21.40 4.57
CA LEU A 71 -1.79 21.43 3.43
C LEU A 71 -1.78 20.11 2.68
N PHE A 72 -0.60 19.52 2.51
CA PHE A 72 -0.44 18.21 1.91
C PHE A 72 -1.08 17.11 2.77
N ILE A 73 -0.87 17.14 4.08
CA ILE A 73 -1.50 16.18 4.99
C ILE A 73 -3.03 16.32 4.98
N ASP A 74 -3.55 17.55 4.98
CA ASP A 74 -4.99 17.80 4.88
C ASP A 74 -5.57 17.28 3.55
N LEU A 75 -4.84 17.46 2.45
CA LEU A 75 -5.21 16.90 1.15
C LEU A 75 -5.32 15.37 1.21
N ILE A 76 -4.32 14.67 1.76
CA ILE A 76 -4.35 13.21 1.92
C ILE A 76 -5.57 12.79 2.73
N ARG A 77 -5.81 13.46 3.87
CA ARG A 77 -6.95 13.17 4.73
C ARG A 77 -8.27 13.31 3.98
N ARG A 78 -8.45 14.42 3.25
CA ARG A 78 -9.66 14.69 2.46
C ARG A 78 -9.90 13.65 1.36
N LEU A 79 -8.85 13.12 0.72
CA LEU A 79 -8.97 12.05 -0.29
C LEU A 79 -9.59 10.77 0.27
N PHE A 80 -9.30 10.43 1.52
CA PHE A 80 -9.94 9.30 2.21
C PHE A 80 -11.36 9.64 2.68
N GLU A 81 -11.58 10.84 3.22
CA GLU A 81 -12.90 11.30 3.68
C GLU A 81 -13.93 11.33 2.54
N CYS A 82 -13.55 11.83 1.35
CA CYS A 82 -14.42 11.83 0.18
C CYS A 82 -14.47 10.48 -0.56
N GLN A 83 -13.78 9.45 -0.05
CA GLN A 83 -13.67 8.12 -0.64
C GLN A 83 -13.09 8.10 -2.06
N ALA A 84 -12.40 9.16 -2.50
CA ALA A 84 -11.66 9.18 -3.76
C ALA A 84 -10.52 8.14 -3.74
N VAL A 85 -9.96 7.88 -2.56
CA VAL A 85 -9.01 6.78 -2.32
C VAL A 85 -9.65 5.78 -1.38
N SER A 86 -9.72 4.51 -1.81
CA SER A 86 -10.18 3.40 -0.99
C SER A 86 -9.17 2.26 -1.06
N ILE A 87 -8.72 1.81 0.10
CA ILE A 87 -7.77 0.71 0.24
C ILE A 87 -8.44 -0.42 1.02
N GLU A 88 -8.18 -1.67 0.62
CA GLU A 88 -8.56 -2.86 1.38
C GLU A 88 -7.30 -3.56 1.87
N LEU A 89 -7.21 -3.77 3.17
CA LEU A 89 -6.16 -4.57 3.80
C LEU A 89 -6.55 -6.05 3.72
N GLY A 90 -5.57 -6.94 3.56
CA GLY A 90 -5.82 -8.39 3.48
C GLY A 90 -6.56 -8.86 2.22
N GLY A 91 -6.87 -7.95 1.30
CA GLY A 91 -7.47 -8.25 0.01
C GLY A 91 -6.46 -8.85 -0.96
N CYS A 92 -6.85 -9.93 -1.67
CA CYS A 92 -6.09 -10.43 -2.80
C CYS A 92 -6.67 -9.83 -4.09
N TYR A 93 -6.13 -8.70 -4.53
CA TYR A 93 -6.40 -8.19 -5.87
C TYR A 93 -5.68 -9.08 -6.89
N LEU A 94 -6.36 -10.11 -7.37
CA LEU A 94 -5.97 -10.88 -8.56
C LEU A 94 -6.16 -10.07 -9.85
N GLU A 95 -6.85 -8.93 -9.77
CA GLU A 95 -7.06 -8.03 -10.88
C GLU A 95 -5.90 -7.06 -11.03
N ARG A 96 -5.52 -6.82 -12.29
CA ARG A 96 -4.37 -6.02 -12.71
C ARG A 96 -4.39 -4.64 -12.03
N GLY A 97 -3.21 -4.21 -11.60
CA GLY A 97 -3.00 -3.05 -10.76
C GLY A 97 -3.53 -1.76 -11.37
N PHE A 98 -4.37 -1.07 -10.60
CA PHE A 98 -4.35 0.35 -10.27
C PHE A 98 -5.31 0.51 -9.08
N PRO A 99 -5.15 1.53 -8.21
CA PRO A 99 -6.25 1.95 -7.33
C PRO A 99 -7.42 2.30 -8.25
N ARG A 100 -8.52 1.55 -8.20
CA ARG A 100 -9.70 1.81 -9.02
C ARG A 100 -10.26 3.18 -8.62
N GLU A 101 -9.98 4.21 -9.42
CA GLU A 101 -10.88 5.36 -9.53
C GLU A 101 -12.23 4.80 -10.01
N ARG A 102 -13.25 4.80 -9.13
CA ARG A 102 -14.61 4.50 -9.56
C ARG A 102 -15.10 5.65 -10.44
N LEU A 103 -14.86 5.56 -11.75
CA LEU A 103 -15.75 6.21 -12.71
C LEU A 103 -17.08 5.47 -12.65
N VAL A 104 -18.06 6.11 -12.00
CA VAL A 104 -19.46 5.70 -12.05
C VAL A 104 -19.95 5.99 -13.47
N CYS A 105 -19.86 5.01 -14.36
CA CYS A 105 -20.71 5.00 -15.54
C CYS A 105 -22.08 4.48 -15.08
N ASN A 106 -23.02 5.39 -14.88
CA ASN A 106 -24.43 5.08 -14.98
C ASN A 106 -24.66 4.48 -16.38
N PHE A 107 -25.17 3.26 -16.44
CA PHE A 107 -25.89 2.79 -17.62
C PHE A 107 -27.31 2.52 -17.15
N ASP A 108 -28.24 3.13 -17.88
CA ASP A 108 -29.69 3.00 -17.77
C ASP A 108 -30.17 1.54 -17.70
#